data_AF-A0A357JL22-F1
#
_entry.id   AF-A0A357JL22-F1
#
_cell.length_a   1.000
_cell.length_b   1.000
_cell.length_c   1.000
_cell.angle_alpha   90.00
_cell.angle_beta   90.00
_cell.angle_gamma   90.00
#
_symmetry.space_group_name_H-M   'P 1'
#
loop_
_entity.id
_entity.type
_entity.pdbx_description
1 polymer ?
#
loop_
_entity_poly.entity_id
_entity_poly.type
_entity_poly.pdbx_seq_one_letter_code
_entity_poly.pdbx_strand_id
1 'polypeptide(L)'
;GMAVIIDVGNADDIHPKNKQDVGKRLALAALKKVYGQGVYTSPTYESMQIDGNVVRIKFKETGKGLVVKNNYGYVNGFTVAGADKKFHWAKATIENENTVVISCDAVAEPIAVRYAWANNPHDVNLYNSEGLPADPFRTDDWPGLTIDKKVKY
;
A
#
# COMPACT_ATOMS: atom_id res chain seq x y z
N GLY A 1 0.26 -7.21 17.57
CA GLY A 1 -0.32 -6.42 16.48
C GLY A 1 0.75 -6.19 15.44
N MET A 2 0.39 -6.14 14.16
CA MET A 2 1.33 -5.80 13.10
C MET A 2 1.28 -4.28 12.90
N ALA A 3 2.44 -3.63 12.94
CA ALA A 3 2.59 -2.19 12.70
C ALA A 3 3.40 -2.00 11.42
N VAL A 4 2.82 -1.31 10.45
CA VAL A 4 3.49 -1.00 9.18
C VAL A 4 4.41 0.21 9.39
N ILE A 5 5.68 0.08 9.01
CA ILE A 5 6.77 1.05 9.24
C ILE A 5 7.48 1.48 7.94
N ILE A 6 6.80 1.35 6.80
CA ILE A 6 7.40 1.61 5.46
C ILE A 6 7.88 3.05 5.24
N ASP A 7 7.51 3.99 6.12
CA ASP A 7 7.89 5.41 6.09
C ASP A 7 9.00 5.79 7.11
N VAL A 8 9.53 4.84 7.90
CA VAL A 8 10.48 5.11 9.00
C VAL A 8 11.88 4.53 8.73
N GLY A 9 12.32 4.51 7.47
CA GLY A 9 13.71 4.22 7.09
C GLY A 9 14.44 5.51 6.74
N ASN A 10 15.63 5.73 7.29
CA ASN A 10 16.56 6.75 6.80
C ASN A 10 17.69 5.97 6.10
N ALA A 11 18.00 6.29 4.83
CA ALA A 11 18.85 5.45 3.98
C ALA A 11 20.31 5.29 4.49
N ASP A 12 20.76 6.16 5.40
CA ASP A 12 22.13 6.17 5.91
C ASP A 12 22.26 5.90 7.42
N ASP A 13 21.17 5.60 8.12
CA ASP A 13 21.20 5.37 9.58
C ASP A 13 20.22 4.26 10.01
N ILE A 14 20.78 3.10 10.38
CA ILE A 14 20.06 1.95 10.95
C ILE A 14 19.44 2.25 12.33
N HIS A 15 19.66 3.44 12.91
CA HIS A 15 19.05 3.91 14.14
C HIS A 15 18.06 5.07 13.90
N PRO A 16 16.80 4.81 13.51
CA PRO A 16 15.80 5.86 13.40
C PRO A 16 15.57 6.53 14.76
N LYS A 17 15.81 7.85 14.83
CA LYS A 17 15.63 8.67 16.04
C LYS A 17 14.15 8.87 16.43
N ASN A 18 13.21 8.52 15.56
CA ASN A 18 11.78 8.69 15.82
C ASN A 18 11.14 7.41 16.40
N LYS A 19 11.65 6.97 17.56
CA LYS A 19 11.15 5.80 18.29
C LYS A 19 9.73 5.98 18.86
N GLN A 20 9.16 7.18 18.78
CA GLN A 20 7.82 7.47 19.27
C GLN A 20 6.70 7.01 18.32
N ASP A 21 6.89 7.12 17.00
CA ASP A 21 5.85 6.75 16.04
C ASP A 21 5.68 5.23 15.91
N VAL A 22 6.76 4.46 16.08
CA VAL A 22 6.70 3.00 16.21
C VAL A 22 5.90 2.60 17.47
N GLY A 23 6.14 3.28 18.59
CA GLY A 23 5.42 3.08 19.84
C GLY A 23 3.92 3.41 19.72
N LYS A 24 3.56 4.50 19.04
CA LYS A 24 2.17 4.87 18.78
C LYS A 24 1.44 3.85 17.90
N ARG A 25 2.08 3.34 16.84
CA ARG A 25 1.46 2.34 15.95
C ARG A 25 1.23 1.00 16.66
N LEU A 26 2.16 0.58 17.51
CA LEU A 26 1.96 -0.60 18.37
C LEU A 26 0.85 -0.38 19.40
N ALA A 27 0.75 0.83 19.97
CA ALA A 27 -0.29 1.20 20.92
C ALA A 27 -1.69 1.27 20.26
N LEU A 28 -1.83 1.79 19.03
CA LEU A 28 -3.10 1.83 18.30
C LEU A 28 -3.61 0.43 17.95
N ALA A 29 -2.72 -0.47 17.53
CA ALA A 29 -3.05 -1.88 17.31
C ALA A 29 -3.47 -2.62 18.60
N ALA A 30 -2.90 -2.23 19.74
CA ALA A 30 -3.29 -2.74 21.05
C ALA A 30 -4.62 -2.15 21.54
N LEU A 31 -4.86 -0.85 21.38
CA LEU A 31 -6.10 -0.16 21.76
C LEU A 31 -7.33 -0.71 21.01
N LYS A 32 -7.22 -0.90 19.70
CA LYS A 32 -8.31 -1.48 18.91
C LYS A 32 -8.60 -2.95 19.30
N LYS A 33 -7.56 -3.75 19.50
CA LYS A 33 -7.70 -5.20 19.73
C LYS A 33 -8.06 -5.56 21.18
N VAL A 34 -7.62 -4.77 22.15
CA VAL A 34 -7.78 -5.05 23.60
C VAL A 34 -8.91 -4.24 24.22
N TYR A 35 -9.16 -3.02 23.75
CA TYR A 35 -10.13 -2.11 24.38
C TYR A 35 -11.39 -1.82 23.54
N GLY A 36 -11.52 -2.40 22.34
CA GLY A 36 -12.71 -2.26 21.50
C GLY A 36 -13.02 -0.82 21.09
N GLN A 37 -12.05 0.10 21.19
CA GLN A 37 -12.23 1.49 20.78
C GLN A 37 -12.24 1.58 19.25
N GLY A 38 -13.14 2.41 18.71
CA GLY A 38 -13.32 2.69 17.27
C GLY A 38 -12.16 3.48 16.64
N VAL A 39 -10.95 2.99 16.85
CA VAL A 39 -9.70 3.54 16.34
C VAL A 39 -9.42 2.90 14.99
N TYR A 40 -9.24 3.71 13.95
CA TYR A 40 -8.87 3.22 12.63
C TYR A 40 -7.41 2.79 12.61
N THR A 41 -7.13 1.68 11.94
CA THR A 41 -5.76 1.21 11.66
C THR A 41 -5.33 1.67 10.26
N SER A 42 -4.12 1.32 9.83
CA SER A 42 -3.68 1.58 8.46
C SER A 42 -4.70 1.08 7.41
N PRO A 43 -4.93 1.84 6.31
CA PRO A 43 -5.73 1.37 5.19
C PRO A 43 -5.24 0.02 4.70
N THR A 44 -6.16 -0.92 4.56
CA THR A 44 -5.84 -2.28 4.08
C THR A 44 -6.68 -2.61 2.86
N TYR A 45 -6.09 -3.37 1.94
CA TYR A 45 -6.78 -3.88 0.76
C TYR A 45 -8.05 -4.65 1.17
N GLU A 46 -9.17 -4.31 0.53
CA GLU A 46 -10.46 -4.99 0.68
C GLU A 46 -10.82 -5.79 -0.58
N SER A 47 -10.80 -5.14 -1.75
CA SER A 47 -11.21 -5.77 -3.00
C SER A 47 -10.61 -5.08 -4.23
N MET A 48 -10.58 -5.81 -5.35
CA MET A 48 -10.21 -5.31 -6.67
C MET A 48 -11.38 -5.52 -7.63
N GLN A 49 -11.69 -4.50 -8.42
CA GLN A 49 -12.64 -4.57 -9.54
C GLN A 49 -11.96 -4.08 -10.81
N ILE A 50 -12.23 -4.75 -11.92
CA ILE A 50 -11.66 -4.41 -13.23
C ILE A 50 -12.80 -4.05 -14.17
N ASP A 51 -12.66 -2.92 -14.85
CA ASP A 51 -13.63 -2.38 -15.79
C ASP A 51 -12.87 -1.91 -17.04
N GLY A 52 -12.80 -2.79 -18.05
CA GLY A 52 -11.91 -2.61 -19.19
C GLY A 52 -10.43 -2.53 -18.77
N ASN A 53 -9.78 -1.41 -19.08
CA ASN A 53 -8.38 -1.14 -18.71
C ASN A 53 -8.23 -0.35 -17.40
N VAL A 54 -9.32 -0.13 -16.68
CA VAL A 54 -9.34 0.60 -15.41
C VAL A 54 -9.50 -0.39 -14.26
N VAL A 55 -8.67 -0.24 -13.22
CA VAL A 55 -8.75 -1.04 -12.00
C VAL A 55 -9.15 -0.17 -10.83
N ARG A 56 -10.14 -0.60 -10.04
CA ARG A 56 -10.55 0.02 -8.78
C ARG A 56 -10.11 -0.85 -7.62
N ILE A 57 -9.35 -0.26 -6.71
CA ILE A 57 -8.90 -0.89 -5.47
C ILE A 57 -9.65 -0.25 -4.33
N LYS A 58 -10.42 -1.05 -3.61
CA LYS A 58 -11.12 -0.62 -2.41
C LYS A 58 -10.30 -0.93 -1.18
N PHE A 59 -10.27 0.02 -0.25
CA PHE A 59 -9.60 -0.08 1.03
C PHE A 59 -10.63 -0.10 2.16
N LYS A 60 -10.32 -0.84 3.22
CA LYS A 60 -10.96 -0.70 4.53
C LYS A 60 -10.03 0.08 5.47
N GLU A 61 -10.53 0.46 6.65
CA GLU A 61 -9.77 1.22 7.66
C GLU A 61 -9.37 2.64 7.20
N THR A 62 -10.23 3.27 6.39
CA THR A 62 -9.97 4.59 5.80
C THR A 62 -10.42 5.76 6.69
N GLY A 63 -11.11 5.52 7.80
CA GLY A 63 -11.64 6.60 8.64
C GLY A 63 -12.70 7.40 7.89
N LYS A 64 -12.49 8.72 7.79
CA LYS A 64 -13.31 9.61 6.96
C LYS A 64 -12.91 9.59 5.47
N GLY A 65 -11.81 8.93 5.14
CA GLY A 65 -11.40 8.72 3.76
C GLY A 65 -9.89 8.61 3.58
N LEU A 66 -9.51 8.23 2.37
CA LEU A 66 -8.13 8.22 1.91
C LEU A 66 -7.62 9.64 1.66
N VAL A 67 -6.33 9.83 1.88
CA VAL A 67 -5.62 11.11 1.73
C VAL A 67 -4.32 10.87 0.98
N VAL A 68 -4.02 11.73 0.00
CA VAL A 68 -2.72 11.77 -0.67
C VAL A 68 -1.90 12.94 -0.14
N LYS A 69 -0.67 12.67 0.29
CA LYS A 69 0.27 13.73 0.72
C LYS A 69 1.14 14.21 -0.45
N ASN A 70 0.56 14.89 -1.43
CA ASN A 70 1.27 15.66 -2.46
C ASN A 70 0.37 16.76 -3.04
N ASN A 71 0.95 17.65 -3.86
CA ASN A 71 0.22 18.77 -4.47
C ASN A 71 -0.60 18.38 -5.72
N TYR A 72 -0.49 17.13 -6.19
CA TYR A 72 -1.02 16.72 -7.50
C TYR A 72 -2.18 15.71 -7.41
N GLY A 73 -2.43 15.14 -6.23
CA GLY A 73 -3.47 14.13 -6.02
C GLY A 73 -3.15 12.72 -6.53
N TYR A 74 -1.97 12.50 -7.11
CA TYR A 74 -1.56 11.18 -7.61
C TYR A 74 -1.12 10.25 -6.49
N VAL A 75 -1.58 9.00 -6.53
CA VAL A 75 -1.13 7.95 -5.63
C VAL A 75 0.05 7.21 -6.26
N ASN A 76 1.16 7.17 -5.55
CA ASN A 76 2.37 6.48 -5.97
C ASN A 76 2.39 5.03 -5.45
N GLY A 77 3.25 4.20 -6.04
CA GLY A 77 3.51 2.86 -5.52
C GLY A 77 2.68 1.74 -6.14
N PHE A 78 1.83 2.04 -7.14
CA PHE A 78 1.06 1.04 -7.87
C PHE A 78 1.79 0.50 -9.09
N THR A 79 1.76 -0.82 -9.23
CA THR A 79 2.17 -1.52 -10.43
C THR A 79 1.09 -2.51 -10.86
N VAL A 80 0.92 -2.67 -12.16
CA VAL A 80 -0.14 -3.48 -12.77
C VAL A 80 0.50 -4.45 -13.77
N ALA A 81 -0.03 -5.67 -13.85
CA ALA A 81 0.38 -6.67 -14.82
C ALA A 81 -0.82 -7.27 -15.55
N GLY A 82 -0.61 -7.62 -16.82
CA GLY A 82 -1.54 -8.41 -17.62
C GLY A 82 -1.18 -9.90 -17.61
N ALA A 83 -1.72 -10.66 -18.58
CA ALA A 83 -1.51 -12.10 -18.71
C ALA A 83 -0.03 -12.53 -18.83
N ASP A 84 0.83 -11.63 -19.31
CA ASP A 84 2.27 -11.85 -19.45
C ASP A 84 3.04 -11.78 -18.12
N LYS A 85 2.35 -11.43 -17.02
CA LYS A 85 2.88 -11.33 -15.66
C LYS A 85 3.98 -10.29 -15.49
N LYS A 86 4.11 -9.34 -16.42
CA LYS A 86 5.07 -8.24 -16.33
C LYS A 86 4.43 -7.04 -15.66
N PHE A 87 5.05 -6.57 -14.58
CA PHE A 87 4.56 -5.43 -13.83
C PHE A 87 5.08 -4.12 -14.44
N HIS A 88 4.15 -3.21 -14.70
CA HIS A 88 4.39 -1.86 -15.18
C HIS A 88 3.90 -0.84 -14.15
N TRP A 89 4.58 0.29 -14.04
CA TRP A 89 4.11 1.40 -13.21
C TRP A 89 2.77 1.94 -13.74
N ALA A 90 1.86 2.21 -12.82
CA ALA A 90 0.52 2.67 -13.14
C ALA A 90 0.24 4.04 -12.54
N LYS A 91 -0.61 4.81 -13.21
CA LYS A 91 -1.15 6.07 -12.71
C LYS A 91 -2.31 5.73 -11.78
N ALA A 92 -2.38 6.38 -10.63
CA ALA A 92 -3.46 6.15 -9.68
C ALA A 92 -3.92 7.45 -9.01
N THR A 93 -5.21 7.52 -8.69
CA THR A 93 -5.84 8.65 -7.99
C THR A 93 -6.95 8.14 -7.06
N ILE A 94 -7.31 8.93 -6.05
CA ILE A 94 -8.47 8.62 -5.21
C ILE A 94 -9.75 8.95 -6.00
N GLU A 95 -10.63 7.98 -6.18
CA GLU A 95 -11.94 8.16 -6.83
C GLU A 95 -13.00 8.62 -5.82
N ASN A 96 -12.96 8.07 -4.60
CA ASN A 96 -13.88 8.39 -3.49
C ASN A 96 -13.22 8.05 -2.14
N GLU A 97 -13.96 8.18 -1.03
CA GLU A 97 -13.45 8.02 0.34
C GLU A 97 -12.61 6.75 0.57
N ASN A 98 -12.88 5.64 -0.13
CA ASN A 98 -12.19 4.38 0.11
C ASN A 98 -11.67 3.68 -1.15
N THR A 99 -11.77 4.32 -2.31
CA THR A 99 -11.42 3.70 -3.59
C THR A 99 -10.32 4.48 -4.29
N VAL A 100 -9.29 3.75 -4.71
CA VAL A 100 -8.26 4.24 -5.64
C VAL A 100 -8.55 3.67 -7.01
N VAL A 101 -8.57 4.55 -8.02
CA VAL A 101 -8.65 4.16 -9.43
C VAL A 101 -7.25 4.15 -10.03
N ILE A 102 -6.98 3.14 -10.85
CA ILE A 102 -5.66 2.84 -11.42
C ILE A 102 -5.80 2.62 -12.92
N SER A 103 -4.91 3.21 -13.70
CA SER A 103 -4.80 2.99 -15.14
C SER A 103 -3.33 2.84 -15.56
N CYS A 104 -3.09 2.00 -16.57
CA CYS A 104 -1.75 1.76 -17.11
C CYS A 104 -1.80 1.65 -18.62
N ASP A 105 -1.24 2.64 -19.32
CA ASP A 105 -1.24 2.69 -20.80
C ASP A 105 -0.46 1.50 -21.42
N ALA A 106 0.47 0.90 -20.65
CA ALA A 106 1.26 -0.25 -21.07
C ALA A 106 0.55 -1.60 -20.89
N VAL A 107 -0.59 -1.63 -20.17
CA VAL A 107 -1.32 -2.86 -19.85
C VAL A 107 -2.78 -2.69 -20.23
N ALA A 108 -3.16 -3.18 -21.42
CA ALA A 108 -4.52 -3.07 -21.94
C ALA A 108 -5.54 -3.91 -21.14
N GLU A 109 -5.13 -5.11 -20.71
CA GLU A 109 -5.97 -6.05 -19.97
C GLU A 109 -5.31 -6.38 -18.62
N PRO A 110 -5.56 -5.57 -17.57
CA PRO A 110 -4.97 -5.79 -16.27
C PRO A 110 -5.57 -7.04 -15.61
N ILE A 111 -4.74 -7.83 -14.94
CA ILE A 111 -5.18 -9.00 -14.15
C ILE A 111 -4.62 -9.00 -12.73
N ALA A 112 -3.56 -8.23 -12.47
CA ALA A 112 -2.89 -8.17 -11.18
C ALA A 112 -2.43 -6.76 -10.83
N VAL A 113 -2.52 -6.41 -9.55
CA VAL A 113 -2.05 -5.14 -8.99
C VAL A 113 -1.18 -5.40 -7.77
N ARG A 114 -0.12 -4.62 -7.63
CA ARG A 114 0.72 -4.55 -6.43
C ARG A 114 0.87 -3.12 -5.96
N TYR A 115 0.90 -2.94 -4.66
CA TYR A 115 1.10 -1.65 -3.99
C TYR A 115 2.29 -1.74 -3.03
N ALA A 116 3.18 -0.75 -3.09
CA ALA A 116 4.36 -0.61 -2.23
C ALA A 116 5.29 -1.85 -2.23
N TRP A 117 5.43 -2.52 -3.37
CA TRP A 117 6.23 -3.75 -3.55
C TRP A 117 7.68 -3.50 -4.01
N ALA A 118 8.14 -2.25 -4.01
CA ALA A 118 9.51 -1.88 -4.39
C ALA A 118 10.47 -1.92 -3.18
N ASN A 119 11.76 -2.17 -3.44
CA ASN A 119 12.82 -2.31 -2.43
C ASN A 119 13.04 -1.06 -1.56
N ASN A 120 12.46 0.08 -1.91
CA ASN A 120 12.54 1.29 -1.11
C ASN A 120 11.27 2.16 -1.27
N PRO A 121 10.23 1.96 -0.44
CA PRO A 121 8.95 2.66 -0.54
C PRO A 121 8.99 4.10 0.02
N HIS A 122 10.01 4.91 -0.28
CA HIS A 122 10.06 6.30 0.20
C HIS A 122 8.99 7.22 -0.42
N ASP A 123 8.40 6.82 -1.55
CA ASP A 123 7.42 7.63 -2.28
C ASP A 123 5.96 7.24 -2.00
N VAL A 124 5.68 6.34 -1.05
CA VAL A 124 4.28 5.98 -0.79
C VAL A 124 3.56 7.06 -0.01
N ASN A 125 2.53 7.58 -0.66
CA ASN A 125 1.88 8.82 -0.28
C ASN A 125 0.38 8.66 0.03
N LEU A 126 -0.10 7.42 0.17
CA LEU A 126 -1.49 7.09 0.52
C LEU A 126 -1.64 6.86 2.02
N TYR A 127 -2.54 7.63 2.62
CA TYR A 127 -2.84 7.59 4.05
C TYR A 127 -4.36 7.54 4.25
N ASN A 128 -4.83 7.22 5.46
CA ASN A 128 -6.19 7.56 5.87
C ASN A 128 -6.26 8.96 6.49
N SER A 129 -7.48 9.39 6.83
CA SER A 129 -7.77 10.63 7.56
C SER A 129 -7.05 10.74 8.91
N GLU A 130 -6.68 9.62 9.53
CA GLU A 130 -5.92 9.56 10.79
C GLU A 130 -4.40 9.68 10.59
N GLY A 131 -3.94 9.85 9.34
CA GLY A 131 -2.54 10.01 8.99
C GLY A 131 -1.72 8.72 9.01
N LEU A 132 -2.37 7.55 9.00
CA LEU A 132 -1.72 6.24 8.94
C LEU A 132 -1.50 5.79 7.49
N PRO A 133 -0.30 5.29 7.13
CA PRO A 133 0.02 4.88 5.76
C PRO A 133 -0.73 3.61 5.39
N ALA A 134 -1.06 3.46 4.11
CA ALA A 134 -1.68 2.24 3.58
C ALA A 134 -0.72 1.04 3.56
N ASP A 135 -1.26 -0.15 3.82
CA ASP A 135 -0.49 -1.38 3.89
C ASP A 135 -0.11 -1.89 2.48
N PRO A 136 1.14 -2.35 2.27
CA PRO A 136 1.52 -3.05 1.04
C PRO A 136 0.64 -4.26 0.78
N PHE A 137 0.30 -4.50 -0.48
CA PHE A 137 -0.49 -5.68 -0.88
C PHE A 137 -0.17 -6.11 -2.32
N ARG A 138 -0.64 -7.32 -2.65
CA ARG A 138 -0.66 -7.87 -4.00
C ARG A 138 -1.96 -8.63 -4.24
N THR A 139 -2.46 -8.63 -5.47
CA THR A 139 -3.67 -9.38 -5.85
C THR A 139 -3.37 -10.66 -6.59
N ASP A 140 -2.10 -10.92 -6.94
CA ASP A 140 -1.66 -12.13 -7.60
C ASP A 140 -1.10 -13.16 -6.60
N ASP A 141 -1.23 -14.45 -6.94
CA ASP A 141 -0.72 -15.60 -6.19
C ASP A 141 0.58 -16.17 -6.77
N TRP A 142 1.21 -15.46 -7.72
CA TRP A 142 2.35 -15.97 -8.47
C TRP A 142 3.62 -16.16 -7.61
N PRO A 143 4.49 -17.13 -7.96
CA PRO A 143 5.74 -17.33 -7.24
C PRO A 143 6.59 -16.05 -7.20
N GLY A 144 7.14 -15.72 -6.03
CA GLY A 144 8.11 -14.64 -5.88
C GLY A 144 9.44 -14.99 -6.57
N LEU A 145 10.16 -13.98 -7.06
CA LEU A 145 11.42 -14.12 -7.81
C LEU A 145 12.56 -14.84 -7.04
N THR A 146 12.39 -15.10 -5.75
CA THR A 146 13.39 -15.72 -4.86
C THR A 146 13.10 -17.18 -4.51
N ILE A 147 11.96 -17.76 -4.93
CA ILE A 147 11.60 -19.14 -4.55
C ILE A 147 12.66 -20.17 -4.98
N ASP A 148 13.38 -19.92 -6.08
CA ASP A 148 14.37 -20.86 -6.63
C ASP A 148 15.83 -20.39 -6.50
N LYS A 149 16.11 -19.26 -5.86
CA LYS A 149 17.50 -18.81 -5.65
C LYS A 149 18.10 -19.50 -4.42
N LYS A 150 18.78 -20.62 -4.64
CA LYS A 150 19.71 -21.20 -3.66
C LYS A 150 20.77 -20.15 -3.31
N VAL A 151 20.80 -19.73 -2.05
CA VAL A 151 21.95 -19.01 -1.49
C VAL A 151 23.12 -19.99 -1.50
N LYS A 152 24.14 -19.73 -2.32
CA LYS A 152 25.42 -20.41 -2.18
C LYS A 152 26.16 -19.74 -1.01
N TYR A 153 26.41 -20.51 0.04
CA TYR A 153 27.34 -20.15 1.12
C TYR A 153 28.77 -20.08 0.59
#